data_AF-A0A0B1RRV9-F1
#
_entry.id   AF-A0A0B1RRV9-F1
#
_cell.length_a   1.000
_cell.length_b   1.000
_cell.length_c   1.000
_cell.angle_alpha   90.00
_cell.angle_beta   90.00
_cell.angle_gamma   90.00
#
_symmetry.space_group_name_H-M   'P 1'
#
loop_
_entity.id
_entity.type
_entity.pdbx_description
1 polymer ?
#
loop_
_entity_poly.entity_id
_entity_poly.type
_entity_poly.pdbx_seq_one_letter_code
_entity_poly.pdbx_strand_id
1 'polypeptide(L)' 'MTTRNRGCFRPAPYVDEFGEADQGFRRGNPLHLNEELYHKLRQLWLQQGISEEVVNQYEIDHRNMQYDWGHF' A
#
# COMPACT_ATOMS: atom_id res chain seq x y z
N MET A 1 -3.18 17.69 18.64
CA MET A 1 -2.43 16.43 18.44
C MET A 1 -2.81 15.87 17.09
N THR A 2 -1.97 16.01 16.07
CA THR A 2 -2.29 15.47 14.74
C THR A 2 -2.11 13.96 14.77
N THR A 3 -3.20 13.21 14.69
CA THR A 3 -3.16 11.75 14.65
C THR A 3 -2.29 11.29 13.48
N ARG A 4 -1.50 10.23 13.72
CA ARG A 4 -0.35 9.80 12.91
C ARG A 4 -0.69 9.16 11.56
N ASN A 5 -1.95 9.20 11.12
CA ASN A 5 -2.45 8.52 9.92
C ASN A 5 -3.02 9.53 8.92
N ARG A 6 -2.14 10.21 8.17
CA ARG A 6 -2.53 11.08 7.03
C ARG A 6 -2.12 10.46 5.69
N GLY A 7 -2.13 9.14 5.60
CA GLY A 7 -1.66 8.40 4.43
C GLY A 7 -1.98 6.92 4.53
N CYS A 8 -1.68 6.20 3.46
CA CYS A 8 -1.82 4.75 3.36
C CYS A 8 -0.53 4.13 2.85
N PHE A 9 -0.31 2.86 3.17
CA PHE A 9 0.78 2.08 2.58
C PHE A 9 0.32 1.40 1.30
N ARG A 10 1.18 1.41 0.27
CA ARG A 10 1.02 0.63 -0.97
C ARG A 10 2.28 -0.19 -1.21
N PRO A 11 2.18 -1.37 -1.83
CA PRO A 11 3.35 -2.16 -2.18
C PRO A 11 4.26 -1.38 -3.16
N ALA A 12 5.57 -1.49 -2.98
CA ALA A 12 6.53 -0.96 -3.92
C ALA A 12 6.44 -1.72 -5.26
N PRO A 13 6.74 -1.08 -6.41
CA PRO A 13 6.72 -1.74 -7.70
C PRO A 13 7.93 -2.66 -7.94
N TYR A 14 8.77 -2.87 -6.92
CA TYR A 14 9.95 -3.74 -6.99
C TYR A 14 9.70 -5.01 -6.19
N VAL A 15 9.85 -6.16 -6.85
CA VAL A 15 9.56 -7.47 -6.28
C VAL A 15 10.67 -8.47 -6.62
N ASP A 16 10.79 -9.52 -5.83
CA ASP A 16 11.67 -10.66 -6.13
C ASP A 16 11.05 -11.60 -7.19
N GLU A 17 11.76 -12.67 -7.53
CA GLU A 17 11.34 -13.65 -8.56
C GLU A 17 9.99 -14.32 -8.27
N PHE A 18 9.51 -14.28 -7.03
CA PHE A 18 8.24 -14.84 -6.60
C PHE A 18 7.13 -13.78 -6.53
N GLY A 19 7.44 -12.51 -6.81
CA GLY A 19 6.49 -11.41 -6.75
C GLY A 19 6.34 -10.81 -5.35
N GLU A 20 7.22 -11.14 -4.40
CA GLU A 20 7.20 -10.57 -3.06
C GLU A 20 7.99 -9.26 -2.98
N ALA A 21 7.48 -8.29 -2.21
CA ALA A 21 8.24 -7.09 -1.86
C ALA A 21 9.18 -7.36 -0.67
N ASP A 22 10.38 -6.78 -0.68
CA ASP A 22 11.31 -6.85 0.46
C ASP A 22 11.23 -5.56 1.30
N GLN A 23 10.26 -5.52 2.22
CA GLN A 23 10.06 -4.34 3.08
C GLN A 23 11.29 -4.10 3.97
N GLY A 24 11.94 -2.96 3.75
CA GLY A 24 13.14 -2.58 4.50
C GLY A 24 14.41 -3.29 4.05
N PHE A 25 14.40 -3.93 2.86
CA PHE A 25 15.56 -4.56 2.24
C PHE A 25 16.31 -5.53 3.18
N ARG A 26 15.55 -6.33 3.94
CA ARG A 26 16.11 -7.18 5.00
C ARG A 26 16.52 -8.55 4.49
N ARG A 27 15.86 -9.05 3.45
CA ARG A 27 16.17 -10.36 2.84
C ARG A 27 17.38 -10.24 1.92
N GLY A 28 17.52 -9.11 1.23
CA GLY A 28 18.64 -8.86 0.31
C GLY A 28 18.49 -9.60 -1.02
N ASN A 29 17.28 -10.07 -1.34
CA ASN A 29 16.98 -10.64 -2.64
C ASN A 29 17.12 -9.58 -3.73
N PRO A 30 17.64 -9.93 -4.91
CA PRO A 30 17.57 -9.05 -6.07
C PRO A 30 16.09 -8.75 -6.38
N LEU A 31 15.76 -7.45 -6.42
CA LEU A 31 14.42 -7.00 -6.82
C LEU A 31 14.48 -6.49 -8.26
N HIS A 32 13.43 -6.77 -9.01
CA HIS A 32 13.22 -6.21 -10.34
C HIS A 32 11.95 -5.36 -10.36
N LEU A 33 11.88 -4.44 -11.33
CA LEU A 33 10.67 -3.67 -11.56
C LEU A 33 9.56 -4.62 -12.05
N ASN A 34 8.40 -4.55 -11.43
CA ASN A 34 7.17 -5.14 -11.93
C ASN A 34 6.41 -4.07 -12.71
N GLU A 35 6.34 -4.25 -14.03
CA GLU A 35 5.70 -3.30 -14.94
C GLU A 35 4.23 -3.07 -14.62
N GLU A 36 3.50 -4.09 -14.19
CA GLU A 36 2.08 -3.96 -13.86
C GLU A 36 1.86 -3.07 -12.63
N LEU A 37 2.63 -3.30 -11.56
CA LEU A 37 2.59 -2.47 -10.35
C LEU A 37 3.02 -1.04 -10.65
N TYR A 38 4.06 -0.87 -11.47
CA TYR A 38 4.52 0.43 -11.90
C TYR A 38 3.45 1.19 -12.70
N HIS A 39 2.80 0.52 -13.66
CA HIS A 39 1.71 1.11 -14.44
C HIS A 39 0.55 1.55 -13.56
N LYS A 40 0.16 0.74 -12.57
CA LYS A 40 -0.89 1.11 -11.60
C LYS A 40 -0.52 2.37 -10.82
N LEU A 41 0.70 2.43 -10.27
CA LEU A 41 1.20 3.60 -9.56
C LEU A 41 1.25 4.85 -10.46
N ARG A 42 1.72 4.69 -11.70
CA ARG A 42 1.76 5.77 -12.68
C ARG A 42 0.36 6.30 -13.03
N GLN A 43 -0.61 5.42 -13.21
CA GLN A 43 -2.00 5.83 -13.48
C GLN A 43 -2.59 6.60 -12.30
N LEU A 44 -2.40 6.09 -11.07
CA LEU A 44 -2.84 6.76 -9.84
C LEU A 44 -2.29 8.19 -9.76
N TRP A 45 -1.00 8.37 -10.06
CA TRP A 45 -0.35 9.68 -10.10
C TRP A 45 -0.95 10.58 -11.17
N LEU A 46 -1.02 10.11 -12.43
CA LEU A 46 -1.49 10.91 -13.55
C LEU A 46 -2.95 11.34 -13.39
N GLN A 47 -3.78 10.52 -12.75
CA GLN A 47 -5.18 10.80 -12.47
C GLN A 47 -5.39 11.64 -11.20
N GLN A 48 -4.32 12.01 -10.50
CA GLN A 48 -4.38 12.74 -9.22
C GLN A 48 -5.18 11.99 -8.13
N GLY A 49 -5.23 10.67 -8.20
CA GLY A 49 -6.09 9.82 -7.34
C GLY A 49 -5.52 9.53 -5.95
N ILE A 50 -4.36 10.07 -5.58
CA ILE A 50 -3.66 9.71 -4.33
C ILE A 50 -4.51 10.06 -3.09
N SER A 51 -5.17 11.23 -3.09
CA SER A 51 -6.00 11.64 -1.95
C SER A 51 -7.20 10.70 -1.76
N GLU A 52 -7.85 10.31 -2.86
CA GLU A 52 -8.96 9.36 -2.84
C GLU A 52 -8.50 7.99 -2.36
N GLU A 53 -7.34 7.53 -2.83
CA GLU A 53 -6.72 6.28 -2.40
C GLU A 53 -6.48 6.24 -0.89
N VAL A 54 -5.93 7.33 -0.32
CA VAL A 54 -5.69 7.44 1.12
C VAL A 54 -7.00 7.37 1.91
N VAL A 55 -8.07 8.04 1.44
CA VAL A 55 -9.39 8.00 2.09
C VAL A 55 -9.99 6.60 2.01
N ASN A 56 -9.99 5.98 0.83
CA ASN A 56 -10.52 4.64 0.63
C ASN A 56 -9.83 3.60 1.51
N GLN A 57 -8.48 3.63 1.58
CA GLN A 57 -7.75 2.70 2.42
C GLN A 57 -8.01 2.95 3.91
N TYR A 58 -8.12 4.21 4.33
CA TYR A 58 -8.48 4.54 5.70
C TYR A 58 -9.87 4.00 6.10
N GLU A 59 -10.86 4.10 5.21
CA GLU A 59 -12.20 3.55 5.45
C GLU A 59 -12.19 2.03 5.57
N ILE A 60 -11.42 1.34 4.72
CA ILE A 60 -11.24 -0.12 4.78
C ILE A 60 -10.60 -0.53 6.11
N ASP A 61 -9.50 0.12 6.49
CA ASP A 61 -8.79 -0.17 7.73
C ASP A 61 -9.69 0.08 8.94
N HIS A 62 -10.45 1.18 8.94
CA HIS A 62 -11.37 1.51 10.02
C HIS A 62 -12.53 0.51 10.14
N ARG A 63 -13.11 0.10 9.01
CA ARG A 63 -14.14 -0.96 8.97
C ARG A 63 -13.60 -2.27 9.53
N ASN A 64 -12.42 -2.69 9.11
CA ASN A 64 -11.80 -3.92 9.58
C ASN A 64 -11.55 -3.90 11.10
N MET A 65 -11.11 -2.75 11.66
CA MET A 65 -10.97 -2.58 13.11
C MET A 65 -12.32 -2.73 13.83
N GLN A 66 -13.40 -2.19 13.29
CA GLN A 66 -14.73 -2.27 13.92
C GLN A 66 -15.23 -3.72 14.04
N TYR A 67 -14.93 -4.57 13.06
CA TYR A 67 -15.29 -5.99 13.12
C TYR A 67 -14.48 -6.76 14.16
N ASP A 68 -13.19 -6.48 14.30
CA ASP A 68 -12.29 -7.17 15.24
C ASP A 68 -12.68 -6.96 16.72
N TRP A 69 -13.12 -5.73 17.08
CA TRP A 69 -13.61 -5.42 18.44
C TRP A 69 -15.00 -5.99 18.75
N GLY A 70 -15.80 -6.33 17.74
CA GLY A 70 -17.15 -6.89 17.91
C GLY A 70 -17.19 -8.39 18.18
N HIS A 71 -16.03 -9.06 18.18
CA HIS A 71 -15.89 -10.51 18.36
C HIS A 71 -15.34 -10.94 19.73
N PHE A 72 -15.43 -10.07 20.75
CA PHE A 72 -15.14 -10.40 22.16
C PHE A 72 -16.35 -10.20 23.06
#